data_AF-U2UNB5-F1
#
_entry.id   AF-U2UNB5-F1
#
_cell.length_a   1.000
_cell.length_b   1.000
_cell.length_c   1.000
_cell.angle_alpha   90.00
_cell.angle_beta   90.00
_cell.angle_gamma   90.00
#
_symmetry.space_group_name_H-M   'P 1'
#
loop_
_entity.id
_entity.type
_entity.pdbx_description
1 polymer ?
#
loop_
_entity_poly.entity_id
_entity_poly.type
_entity_poly.pdbx_seq_one_letter_code
_entity_poly.pdbx_strand_id
1 'polypeptide(L)'
;MERCFLNHTNHPSDRWGKEQMRAASSYGVVEDLPFPAVLPGWTTEQVDALAAAYAARILDREPAAVLCQGESCYVFSLVTRLKAAGIPVLAACSERRVREREDEAGNIIRESQFCFVQFRGY
;
A
#
# COMPACT_ATOMS: atom_id res chain seq x y z
N MET A 1 -14.73 14.99 12.82
CA MET A 1 -13.33 14.92 12.39
C MET A 1 -13.32 14.58 10.91
N GLU A 2 -12.44 15.19 10.14
CA GLU A 2 -12.18 14.76 8.76
C GLU A 2 -11.50 13.39 8.83
N ARG A 3 -12.07 12.37 8.17
CA ARG A 3 -11.52 11.01 8.21
C ARG A 3 -10.31 10.94 7.25
N CYS A 4 -9.25 10.23 7.63
CA CYS A 4 -8.03 10.14 6.82
C CYS A 4 -8.10 8.99 5.79
N PHE A 5 -7.33 9.13 4.70
CA PHE A 5 -6.92 8.03 3.83
C PHE A 5 -5.58 7.50 4.34
N LEU A 6 -5.60 6.32 4.95
CA LEU A 6 -4.41 5.77 5.57
C LEU A 6 -3.60 4.94 4.55
N ASN A 7 -2.41 5.41 4.21
CA ASN A 7 -1.43 4.64 3.45
C ASN A 7 -0.69 3.67 4.36
N HIS A 8 -0.94 2.38 4.18
CA HIS A 8 -0.22 1.29 4.81
C HIS A 8 0.45 0.40 3.77
N THR A 9 1.43 0.97 3.07
CA THR A 9 2.21 0.28 2.04
C THR A 9 3.70 0.52 2.21
N ASN A 10 4.52 -0.26 1.50
CA ASN A 10 5.97 -0.03 1.39
C ASN A 10 6.34 1.19 0.52
N HIS A 11 5.35 1.94 0.01
CA HIS A 11 5.53 3.12 -0.84
C HIS A 11 4.94 4.36 -0.16
N PRO A 12 5.74 5.14 0.59
CA PRO A 12 5.26 6.32 1.32
C PRO A 12 4.72 7.40 0.37
N SER A 13 3.78 8.21 0.88
CA SER A 13 2.99 9.14 0.08
C SER A 13 3.80 10.32 -0.49
N ASP A 14 4.94 10.65 0.12
CA ASP A 14 5.89 11.67 -0.34
C ASP A 14 6.51 11.36 -1.72
N ARG A 15 6.47 10.09 -2.14
CA ARG A 15 6.97 9.60 -3.43
C ARG A 15 5.89 9.46 -4.49
N TRP A 16 4.63 9.75 -4.16
CA TRP A 16 3.52 9.53 -5.08
C TRP A 16 3.46 10.58 -6.17
N GLY A 17 3.03 10.14 -7.36
CA GLY A 17 2.66 11.05 -8.43
C GLY A 17 1.37 11.81 -8.12
N LYS A 18 1.16 12.94 -8.81
CA LYS A 18 -0.01 13.82 -8.63
C LYS A 18 -1.35 13.08 -8.74
N GLU A 19 -1.47 12.15 -9.67
CA GLU A 19 -2.73 11.42 -9.91
C GLU A 19 -3.06 10.45 -8.76
N GLN A 20 -2.06 9.77 -8.20
CA GLN A 20 -2.25 8.89 -7.04
C GLN A 20 -2.63 9.71 -5.79
N MET A 21 -1.95 10.84 -5.57
CA MET A 21 -2.29 11.75 -4.48
C MET A 21 -3.71 12.32 -4.62
N ARG A 22 -4.12 12.71 -5.84
CA ARG A 22 -5.49 13.19 -6.12
C ARG A 22 -6.53 12.10 -5.82
N ALA A 23 -6.29 10.87 -6.29
CA ALA A 23 -7.19 9.75 -6.04
C ALA A 23 -7.30 9.41 -4.54
N ALA A 24 -6.24 9.60 -3.76
CA ALA A 24 -6.26 9.33 -2.32
C ALA A 24 -6.99 10.45 -1.58
N SER A 25 -6.75 11.70 -1.99
CA SER A 25 -7.37 12.89 -1.42
C SER A 25 -8.90 12.92 -1.57
N SER A 26 -9.49 12.16 -2.50
CA SER A 26 -10.95 12.05 -2.61
C SER A 26 -11.60 11.29 -1.45
N TYR A 27 -10.82 10.56 -0.66
CA TYR A 27 -11.29 9.86 0.54
C TYR A 27 -11.04 10.67 1.82
N GLY A 28 -10.04 11.56 1.82
CA GLY A 28 -9.67 12.36 2.98
C GLY A 28 -8.19 12.76 2.98
N VAL A 29 -7.73 13.36 4.08
CA VAL A 29 -6.32 13.71 4.28
C VAL A 29 -5.45 12.45 4.23
N VAL A 30 -4.40 12.47 3.43
CA VAL A 30 -3.49 11.33 3.28
C VAL A 30 -2.54 11.27 4.48
N GLU A 31 -2.51 10.13 5.15
CA GLU A 31 -1.58 9.86 6.26
C GLU A 31 -0.80 8.57 6.01
N ASP A 32 0.50 8.57 6.32
CA ASP A 32 1.33 7.38 6.25
C ASP A 32 1.36 6.64 7.60
N LEU A 33 0.96 5.36 7.58
CA LEU A 33 1.30 4.39 8.61
C LEU A 33 2.36 3.44 8.04
N PRO A 34 3.63 3.53 8.48
CA PRO A 34 4.70 2.72 7.92
C PRO A 34 4.38 1.23 7.89
N PHE A 35 4.63 0.60 6.73
CA PHE A 35 4.49 -0.85 6.57
C PHE A 35 5.54 -1.56 7.43
N PRO A 36 5.15 -2.56 8.25
CA PRO A 36 6.08 -3.23 9.14
C PRO A 36 7.08 -4.09 8.35
N ALA A 37 8.26 -4.30 8.95
CA ALA A 37 9.16 -5.34 8.48
C ALA A 37 8.57 -6.72 8.79
N VAL A 38 8.23 -7.48 7.76
CA VAL A 38 7.81 -8.88 7.86
C VAL A 38 9.02 -9.73 7.45
N LEU A 39 9.60 -10.47 8.40
CA LEU A 39 10.83 -11.22 8.14
C LEU A 39 10.52 -12.54 7.41
N PRO A 40 11.33 -12.96 6.42
CA PRO A 40 11.08 -14.19 5.66
C PRO A 40 11.06 -15.47 6.49
N GLY A 41 11.73 -15.48 7.64
CA GLY A 41 11.78 -16.63 8.55
C GLY A 41 10.66 -16.68 9.59
N TRP A 42 9.70 -15.75 9.55
CA TRP A 42 8.59 -15.75 10.50
C TRP A 42 7.58 -16.86 10.23
N THR A 43 6.99 -17.38 11.30
CA THR A 43 5.88 -18.33 11.20
C THR A 43 4.59 -17.61 10.85
N THR A 44 3.60 -18.38 10.39
CA THR A 44 2.25 -17.88 10.11
C THR A 44 1.64 -17.16 11.32
N GLU A 45 1.85 -17.69 12.53
CA GLU A 45 1.33 -17.11 13.78
C GLU A 45 1.97 -15.76 14.11
N GLN A 46 3.27 -15.60 13.82
CA GLN A 46 3.96 -14.33 14.02
C GLN A 46 3.44 -13.26 13.04
N VAL A 47 3.23 -13.65 11.78
CA VAL A 47 2.64 -12.78 10.75
C VAL A 47 1.21 -12.39 11.11
N ASP A 48 0.39 -13.35 11.56
CA ASP A 48 -0.99 -13.09 11.94
C ASP A 48 -1.10 -12.21 13.21
N ALA A 49 -0.24 -12.43 14.20
CA ALA A 49 -0.18 -11.60 15.40
C ALA A 49 0.22 -10.15 15.07
N LEU A 50 1.16 -9.96 14.15
CA LEU A 50 1.53 -8.64 13.65
C LEU A 50 0.34 -7.97 12.94
N ALA A 51 -0.36 -8.68 12.06
CA ALA A 51 -1.53 -8.17 11.36
C ALA A 51 -2.66 -7.80 12.33
N ALA A 52 -2.90 -8.60 13.37
CA ALA A 52 -3.88 -8.30 14.41
C ALA A 52 -3.52 -7.02 15.19
N ALA A 53 -2.24 -6.84 15.56
CA ALA A 53 -1.78 -5.64 16.25
C ALA A 53 -1.94 -4.38 15.39
N TYR A 54 -1.64 -4.46 14.08
CA TYR A 54 -1.83 -3.34 13.17
C TYR A 54 -3.31 -3.07 12.88
N ALA A 55 -4.15 -4.11 12.76
CA ALA A 55 -5.60 -3.93 12.62
C ALA A 55 -6.17 -3.12 13.78
N ALA A 56 -5.82 -3.45 15.03
CA ALA A 56 -6.27 -2.69 16.21
C ALA A 56 -5.85 -1.21 16.13
N ARG A 57 -4.60 -0.93 15.77
CA ARG A 57 -4.07 0.45 15.62
C ARG A 57 -4.76 1.23 14.50
N ILE A 58 -5.12 0.56 13.41
CA ILE A 58 -5.80 1.18 12.27
C ILE A 58 -7.26 1.47 12.62
N LEU A 59 -7.93 0.54 13.30
CA LEU A 59 -9.33 0.71 13.70
C LEU A 59 -9.53 1.84 14.71
N ASP A 60 -8.60 2.02 15.64
CA ASP A 60 -8.59 3.13 16.61
C ASP A 60 -8.54 4.52 15.93
N ARG A 61 -8.06 4.59 14.69
CA ARG A 61 -8.01 5.84 13.90
C ARG A 61 -9.26 6.11 13.09
N GLU A 62 -10.17 5.15 12.97
CA GLU A 62 -11.40 5.25 12.17
C GLU A 62 -11.21 5.84 10.74
N PRO A 63 -10.26 5.32 9.93
CA PRO A 63 -9.96 5.91 8.62
C PRO A 63 -11.14 5.78 7.64
N ALA A 64 -11.21 6.69 6.67
CA ALA A 64 -12.18 6.61 5.58
C ALA A 64 -11.91 5.42 4.65
N ALA A 65 -10.62 5.16 4.39
CA ALA A 65 -10.14 4.02 3.61
C ALA A 65 -8.67 3.74 3.97
N VAL A 66 -8.25 2.51 3.72
CA VAL A 66 -6.86 2.07 3.91
C VAL A 66 -6.29 1.58 2.59
N LEU A 67 -5.19 2.16 2.13
CA LEU A 67 -4.37 1.57 1.07
C LEU A 67 -3.44 0.54 1.71
N CYS A 68 -3.58 -0.74 1.36
CA CYS A 68 -2.81 -1.82 1.96
C CYS A 68 -2.18 -2.70 0.88
N GLN A 69 -0.85 -2.75 0.79
CA GLN A 69 -0.13 -3.53 -0.21
C GLN A 69 1.32 -3.72 0.23
N GLY A 70 1.87 -4.92 0.01
CA GLY A 70 3.19 -5.31 0.50
C GLY A 70 3.33 -6.83 0.57
N GLU A 71 3.87 -7.34 1.68
CA GLU A 71 4.00 -8.79 1.93
C GLU A 71 2.62 -9.47 1.93
N SER A 72 2.47 -10.51 1.12
CA SER A 72 1.18 -11.11 0.76
C SER A 72 0.42 -11.71 1.96
N CYS A 73 1.10 -12.44 2.84
CA CYS A 73 0.45 -13.13 3.96
C CYS A 73 -0.02 -12.16 5.04
N TYR A 74 0.80 -11.17 5.37
CA TYR A 74 0.47 -10.07 6.27
C TYR A 74 -0.72 -9.26 5.71
N VAL A 75 -0.63 -8.84 4.44
CA VAL A 75 -1.69 -8.07 3.78
C VAL A 75 -2.99 -8.85 3.77
N PHE A 76 -2.97 -10.14 3.46
CA PHE A 76 -4.17 -10.98 3.46
C PHE A 76 -4.84 -11.02 4.84
N SER A 77 -4.08 -11.28 5.91
CA SER A 77 -4.63 -11.29 7.28
C SER A 77 -5.18 -9.91 7.68
N LEU A 78 -4.42 -8.85 7.41
CA LEU A 78 -4.83 -7.48 7.77
C LEU A 78 -6.09 -7.04 7.00
N VAL A 79 -6.11 -7.22 5.67
CA VAL A 79 -7.26 -6.88 4.81
C VAL A 79 -8.50 -7.61 5.30
N THR A 80 -8.39 -8.90 5.63
CA THR A 80 -9.52 -9.70 6.12
C THR A 80 -10.12 -9.09 7.40
N ARG A 81 -9.27 -8.70 8.36
CA ARG A 81 -9.69 -8.09 9.63
C ARG A 81 -10.33 -6.72 9.44
N LEU A 82 -9.72 -5.86 8.61
CA LEU A 82 -10.23 -4.52 8.34
C LEU A 82 -11.57 -4.56 7.58
N LYS A 83 -11.71 -5.45 6.59
CA LYS A 83 -12.98 -5.65 5.88
C LYS A 83 -14.07 -6.19 6.80
N ALA A 84 -13.75 -7.12 7.69
CA ALA A 84 -14.70 -7.62 8.68
C ALA A 84 -15.21 -6.52 9.63
N ALA A 85 -14.39 -5.49 9.88
CA ALA A 85 -14.76 -4.30 10.65
C ALA A 85 -15.44 -3.19 9.81
N GLY A 86 -15.70 -3.43 8.52
CA GLY A 86 -16.37 -2.48 7.64
C GLY A 86 -15.49 -1.36 7.08
N ILE A 87 -14.16 -1.45 7.23
CA ILE A 87 -13.23 -0.48 6.66
C ILE A 87 -13.02 -0.77 5.16
N PRO A 88 -13.17 0.22 4.26
CA PRO A 88 -12.76 0.08 2.87
C PRO A 88 -11.25 -0.13 2.75
N VAL A 89 -10.83 -1.23 2.13
CA VAL A 89 -9.40 -1.52 1.90
C VAL A 89 -9.11 -1.57 0.41
N LEU A 90 -8.05 -0.89 -0.01
CA LEU A 90 -7.71 -0.63 -1.40
C LEU A 90 -6.29 -1.11 -1.71
N ALA A 91 -6.03 -1.45 -2.97
CA ALA A 91 -4.72 -1.72 -3.55
C ALA A 91 -4.40 -0.72 -4.67
N ALA A 92 -3.13 -0.32 -4.79
CA ALA A 92 -2.68 0.57 -5.86
C ALA A 92 -2.40 -0.24 -7.13
N CYS A 93 -3.23 -0.06 -8.16
CA CYS A 93 -3.05 -0.72 -9.45
C CYS A 93 -2.18 0.16 -10.34
N SER A 94 -1.03 -0.38 -10.75
CA SER A 94 -0.09 0.31 -11.65
C SER A 94 0.15 -0.49 -12.93
N GLU A 95 0.27 0.23 -14.04
CA GLU A 95 0.78 -0.32 -15.30
C GLU A 95 2.32 -0.37 -15.22
N ARG A 96 2.90 -1.53 -15.52
CA ARG A 96 4.36 -1.67 -15.64
C ARG A 96 4.76 -1.38 -17.08
N ARG A 97 5.47 -0.27 -17.29
CA ARG A 97 6.07 0.11 -18.58
C ARG A 97 7.56 -0.19 -18.54
N VAL A 98 8.05 -0.86 -19.58
CA VAL A 98 9.47 -1.18 -19.72
C VAL A 98 10.03 -0.36 -20.88
N ARG A 99 11.15 0.30 -20.64
CA ARG A 99 11.93 0.98 -21.68
C ARG A 99 13.34 0.42 -21.68
N GLU A 100 13.90 0.26 -22.87
CA GLU A 100 15.30 -0.07 -23.05
C GLU A 100 15.97 1.15 -23.68
N ARG A 101 17.13 1.52 -23.14
CA ARG A 101 17.97 2.58 -23.71
C ARG A 101 19.41 2.10 -23.72
N GLU A 102 20.14 2.48 -24.75
CA GLU A 102 21.59 2.28 -24.81
C GLU A 102 22.28 3.42 -24.04
N ASP A 103 23.24 3.10 -23.18
CA ASP A 103 24.10 4.10 -22.56
C ASP A 103 25.28 4.48 -23.46
N GLU A 104 26.08 5.46 -23.05
CA GLU A 104 27.23 5.95 -23.82
C GLU A 104 28.31 4.86 -24.06
N ALA A 105 28.29 3.77 -23.30
CA ALA A 105 29.22 2.65 -23.42
C ALA A 105 28.64 1.48 -24.23
N GLY A 106 27.44 1.62 -24.80
CA GLY A 106 26.78 0.59 -25.59
C GLY A 106 26.01 -0.45 -24.76
N ASN A 107 25.85 -0.25 -23.45
CA ASN A 107 25.08 -1.19 -22.62
C ASN A 107 23.58 -0.91 -22.72
N ILE A 108 22.78 -1.97 -22.76
CA ILE A 108 21.33 -1.88 -22.69
C ILE A 108 20.90 -1.69 -21.23
N ILE A 109 20.38 -0.51 -20.92
CA ILE A 109 19.74 -0.20 -19.65
C ILE A 109 18.23 -0.44 -19.77
N ARG A 110 17.72 -1.33 -18.93
CA ARG A 110 16.29 -1.64 -18.84
C ARG A 110 15.64 -0.91 -17.67
N GLU A 111 14.82 0.08 -17.98
CA GLU A 111 14.05 0.86 -17.00
C GLU A 111 12.65 0.28 -16.87
N SER A 112 12.24 -0.06 -15.65
CA SER A 112 10.85 -0.45 -15.34
C SER A 112 10.16 0.70 -14.59
N GLN A 113 9.19 1.33 -15.24
CA GLN A 113 8.35 2.38 -14.67
C GLN A 113 7.00 1.79 -14.24
N PHE A 114 6.54 2.13 -13.04
CA PHE A 114 5.20 1.77 -12.57
C PHE A 114 4.33 3.03 -12.58
N CYS A 115 3.35 3.07 -13.49
CA CYS A 115 2.44 4.18 -13.66
C CYS A 115 1.12 3.88 -12.93
N PHE A 116 0.81 4.65 -11.89
CA PHE A 116 -0.47 4.54 -11.19
C PHE A 116 -1.65 4.68 -12.16
N VAL A 117 -2.64 3.79 -12.06
CA VAL A 117 -3.87 3.80 -12.87
C VAL A 117 -5.09 4.10 -11.99
N GLN A 118 -5.26 3.34 -10.90
CA GLN A 118 -6.42 3.46 -10.02
C GLN A 118 -6.15 2.78 -8.68
N PHE A 119 -7.02 3.07 -7.70
CA PHE A 119 -7.20 2.19 -6.55
C PHE A 119 -8.28 1.15 -6.85
N ARG A 120 -8.06 -0.09 -6.43
CA ARG A 120 -9.03 -1.18 -6.53
C ARG A 120 -9.35 -1.70 -5.14
N GLY A 121 -10.62 -1.93 -4.84
CA GLY A 121 -11.03 -2.58 -3.59
C GLY A 121 -10.61 -4.04 -3.53
N TYR A 122 -10.17 -4.48 -2.34
CA TYR A 122 -10.01 -5.89 -2.00
C TYR A 122 -11.35 -6.60 -1.82
#